data_AF-A0A6N6JU06-F1
#
_entry.id   AF-A0A6N6JU06-F1
#
_cell.length_a   1.000
_cell.length_b   1.000
_cell.length_c   1.000
_cell.angle_alpha   90.00
_cell.angle_beta   90.00
_cell.angle_gamma   90.00
#
_symmetry.space_group_name_H-M   'P 1'
#
loop_
_entity.id
_entity.type
_entity.pdbx_description
1 polymer ?
#
loop_
_entity_poly.entity_id
_entity_poly.type
_entity_poly.pdbx_seq_one_letter_code
_entity_poly.pdbx_strand_id
1 'polypeptide(L)'
;MNRTRLEQLNSALLDLHKVLIDAVRAAYEQKSGPVRGPFELLRLLTTDPYFGWLRPLSRLLADVDELLERVEPFTDVELGSIGAEVRSLVEPCSECPTTFTERYLDALQGRPEVVLAHGRVAKALADLPRCCPASATLSEMLSAQRAARKGRRN
;
A
#
# COMPACT_ATOMS: atom_id res chain seq x y z
N MET A 1 6.28 2.78 20.63
CA MET A 1 7.25 2.18 19.67
C MET A 1 6.54 1.52 18.49
N ASN A 2 5.56 0.64 18.72
CA ASN A 2 4.84 -0.06 17.64
C ASN A 2 4.09 0.88 16.68
N ARG A 3 3.41 1.89 17.21
CA ARG A 3 2.78 2.93 16.39
C ARG A 3 3.76 3.62 15.43
N THR A 4 4.93 4.02 15.95
CA THR A 4 5.99 4.67 15.16
C THR A 4 6.49 3.77 14.03
N ARG A 5 6.61 2.45 14.26
CA ARG A 5 6.97 1.48 13.20
C ARG A 5 5.90 1.41 12.11
N LEU A 6 4.63 1.44 12.49
CA LEU A 6 3.53 1.46 11.53
C LEU A 6 3.46 2.79 10.75
N GLU A 7 3.73 3.91 11.39
CA GLU A 7 3.85 5.23 10.74
C GLU A 7 5.01 5.25 9.73
N GLN A 8 6.15 4.63 10.07
CA GLN A 8 7.29 4.47 9.15
C GLN A 8 6.94 3.60 7.95
N LEU A 9 6.25 2.48 8.16
CA LEU A 9 5.74 1.63 7.08
C LEU A 9 4.80 2.40 6.16
N ASN A 10 3.83 3.12 6.74
CA ASN A 10 2.86 3.90 5.98
C ASN A 10 3.54 5.00 5.14
N SER A 11 4.51 5.71 5.73
CA SER A 11 5.30 6.70 4.98
C SER A 11 6.05 6.07 3.81
N ALA A 12 6.64 4.88 3.99
CA ALA A 12 7.34 4.18 2.92
C ALA A 12 6.37 3.71 1.81
N LEU A 13 5.17 3.26 2.17
CA LEU A 13 4.13 2.88 1.21
C LEU A 13 3.60 4.08 0.42
N LEU A 14 3.41 5.23 1.06
CA LEU A 14 3.01 6.47 0.40
C LEU A 14 4.06 6.92 -0.61
N ASP A 15 5.34 6.83 -0.27
CA ASP A 15 6.44 7.12 -1.18
C ASP A 15 6.47 6.16 -2.36
N LEU A 16 6.31 4.85 -2.11
CA LEU A 16 6.21 3.85 -3.17
C LEU A 16 5.03 4.14 -4.11
N HIS A 17 3.86 4.46 -3.57
CA HIS A 17 2.68 4.75 -4.36
C HIS A 17 2.88 5.98 -5.27
N LYS A 18 3.47 7.06 -4.74
CA LYS A 18 3.80 8.26 -5.54
C LYS A 18 4.75 7.92 -6.68
N VAL A 19 5.83 7.20 -6.39
CA VAL A 19 6.82 6.80 -7.40
C VAL A 19 6.19 5.90 -8.49
N LEU A 20 5.29 4.99 -8.11
CA LEU A 20 4.55 4.18 -9.07
C LEU A 20 3.60 5.02 -9.93
N ILE A 21 2.91 6.01 -9.35
CA ILE A 21 2.07 6.93 -10.13
C ILE A 21 2.91 7.67 -11.17
N ASP A 22 4.08 8.22 -10.79
CA ASP A 22 4.96 8.92 -11.72
C ASP A 22 5.50 7.98 -12.81
N ALA A 23 5.85 6.75 -12.44
CA ALA A 23 6.28 5.71 -13.38
C ALA A 23 5.21 5.40 -14.43
N VAL A 24 3.98 5.15 -13.98
CA VAL A 24 2.84 4.83 -14.84
C VAL A 24 2.44 6.03 -15.68
N ARG A 25 2.46 7.24 -15.10
CA ARG A 25 2.20 8.49 -15.83
C ARG A 25 3.17 8.64 -16.99
N ALA A 26 4.48 8.52 -16.73
CA ALA A 26 5.49 8.65 -17.77
C ALA A 26 5.34 7.59 -18.89
N ALA A 27 4.95 6.36 -18.54
CA ALA A 27 4.67 5.31 -19.52
C ALA A 27 3.38 5.54 -20.31
N TYR A 28 2.36 6.15 -19.70
CA TYR A 28 1.13 6.56 -20.35
C TYR A 28 1.36 7.72 -21.32
N GLU A 29 2.11 8.74 -20.89
CA GLU A 29 2.39 9.94 -21.68
C GLU A 29 3.12 9.64 -22.99
N GLN A 30 4.00 8.63 -22.99
CA GLN A 30 4.67 8.16 -24.20
C GLN A 30 3.71 7.57 -25.25
N LYS A 31 2.56 7.03 -24.82
CA LYS A 31 1.60 6.35 -25.70
C LYS A 31 0.41 7.24 -26.08
N SER A 32 -0.06 8.05 -25.14
CA SER A 32 -1.32 8.80 -25.25
C SER A 32 -1.14 10.32 -25.34
N GLY A 33 0.10 10.80 -25.22
CA GLY A 33 0.41 12.23 -25.12
C GLY A 33 0.41 12.75 -23.68
N PRO A 34 0.83 14.01 -23.46
CA PRO A 34 1.07 14.57 -22.13
C PRO A 34 -0.23 14.69 -21.31
N VAL A 35 -0.15 14.38 -20.01
CA VAL A 35 -1.26 14.59 -19.07
C VAL A 35 -1.34 16.07 -18.71
N ARG A 36 -2.51 16.69 -18.94
CA ARG A 36 -2.77 18.14 -18.82
C ARG A 36 -3.06 18.56 -17.38
N GLY A 37 -2.16 18.20 -16.48
CA GLY A 37 -2.12 18.68 -15.09
C GLY A 37 -2.75 17.75 -14.05
N PRO A 38 -2.80 18.20 -12.77
CA PRO A 38 -3.13 17.33 -11.63
C PRO A 38 -4.54 16.77 -11.65
N PHE A 39 -5.53 17.55 -12.10
CA PHE A 39 -6.91 17.12 -12.16
C PHE A 39 -7.13 16.00 -13.18
N GLU A 40 -6.48 16.10 -14.34
CA GLU A 40 -6.55 15.03 -15.35
C GLU A 40 -5.87 13.75 -14.84
N LEU A 41 -4.70 13.87 -14.19
CA LEU A 41 -4.04 12.72 -13.58
C LEU A 41 -4.94 12.04 -12.54
N LEU A 42 -5.60 12.80 -11.68
CA LEU A 42 -6.54 12.26 -10.68
C LEU A 42 -7.72 11.55 -11.35
N ARG A 43 -8.28 12.12 -12.42
CA ARG A 43 -9.33 11.47 -13.20
C ARG A 43 -8.82 10.14 -13.77
N LEU A 44 -7.65 10.13 -14.41
CA LEU A 44 -7.07 8.91 -14.98
C LEU A 44 -6.84 7.83 -13.92
N LEU A 45 -6.27 8.19 -12.77
CA LEU A 45 -6.06 7.27 -11.65
C LEU A 45 -7.37 6.64 -11.13
N THR A 46 -8.49 7.36 -11.24
CA THR A 46 -9.79 6.90 -10.73
C THR A 46 -10.65 6.22 -11.77
N THR A 47 -10.55 6.58 -13.05
CA THR A 47 -11.45 6.11 -14.12
C THR A 47 -10.79 5.23 -15.17
N ASP A 48 -9.49 5.40 -15.44
CA ASP A 48 -8.82 4.74 -16.55
C ASP A 48 -8.30 3.33 -16.15
N PRO A 49 -8.67 2.27 -16.89
CA PRO A 49 -8.20 0.91 -16.61
C PRO A 49 -6.67 0.76 -16.61
N TYR A 50 -5.94 1.59 -17.37
CA TYR A 50 -4.48 1.58 -17.43
C TYR A 50 -3.82 1.83 -16.07
N PHE A 51 -4.47 2.64 -15.22
CA PHE A 51 -4.05 2.94 -13.86
C PHE A 51 -4.72 2.04 -12.82
N GLY A 52 -5.74 1.26 -13.23
CA GLY A 52 -6.55 0.45 -12.33
C GLY A 52 -5.77 -0.59 -11.54
N TRP A 53 -4.60 -1.02 -12.05
CA TRP A 53 -3.73 -1.95 -11.34
C TRP A 53 -3.14 -1.37 -10.04
N LEU A 54 -3.12 -0.04 -9.84
CA LEU A 54 -2.62 0.57 -8.59
C LEU A 54 -3.65 0.52 -7.42
N ARG A 55 -4.91 0.18 -7.71
CA ARG A 55 -6.00 0.19 -6.71
C ARG A 55 -5.74 -0.67 -5.48
N PRO A 56 -5.18 -1.89 -5.57
CA PRO A 56 -4.87 -2.69 -4.39
C PRO A 56 -3.95 -1.97 -3.41
N LEU A 57 -2.93 -1.26 -3.92
CA LEU A 57 -2.00 -0.48 -3.08
C LEU A 57 -2.68 0.74 -2.47
N SER A 58 -3.49 1.48 -3.23
CA SER A 58 -4.25 2.61 -2.69
C SER A 58 -5.23 2.17 -1.61
N ARG A 59 -5.84 0.98 -1.77
CA ARG A 59 -6.75 0.42 -0.78
C ARG A 59 -6.01 0.06 0.51
N LEU A 60 -4.88 -0.63 0.40
CA LEU A 60 -4.02 -0.99 1.52
C LEU A 60 -3.55 0.26 2.29
N LEU A 61 -3.16 1.32 1.58
CA LEU A 61 -2.80 2.61 2.18
C LEU A 61 -3.95 3.20 3.00
N ALA A 62 -5.16 3.28 2.43
CA ALA A 62 -6.32 3.80 3.13
C ALA A 62 -6.68 2.96 4.37
N ASP A 63 -6.54 1.64 4.28
CA ASP A 63 -6.78 0.72 5.39
C ASP A 63 -5.74 0.92 6.52
N VAL A 64 -4.46 1.12 6.19
CA VAL A 64 -3.40 1.43 7.16
C VAL A 64 -3.58 2.82 7.78
N ASP A 65 -3.92 3.83 6.98
CA ASP A 65 -4.23 5.18 7.45
C ASP A 65 -5.39 5.17 8.44
N GLU A 66 -6.48 4.47 8.11
CA GLU A 66 -7.63 4.33 9.00
C GLU A 66 -7.23 3.67 10.33
N LEU A 67 -6.47 2.57 10.28
CA LEU A 67 -5.94 1.93 11.49
C LEU A 67 -5.10 2.90 12.32
N LEU A 68 -4.22 3.68 11.69
CA LEU A 68 -3.39 4.66 12.38
C LEU A 68 -4.23 5.70 13.12
N GLU A 69 -5.46 5.99 12.72
CA GLU A 69 -6.33 6.90 13.50
C GLU A 69 -6.85 6.29 14.83
N ARG A 70 -6.50 5.04 15.15
CA ARG A 70 -6.79 4.38 16.43
C ARG A 70 -5.96 4.98 17.57
N VAL A 71 -6.57 5.13 18.74
CA VAL A 71 -5.91 5.67 19.95
C VAL A 71 -5.17 4.57 20.71
N GLU A 72 -5.75 3.37 20.73
CA GLU A 72 -5.25 2.21 21.44
C GLU A 72 -3.91 1.73 20.84
N PRO A 73 -2.92 1.38 21.68
CA PRO A 73 -1.62 0.94 21.21
C PRO A 73 -1.74 -0.37 20.41
N PHE A 74 -0.89 -0.52 19.40
CA PHE A 74 -0.80 -1.75 18.63
C PHE A 74 0.06 -2.80 19.33
N THR A 75 -0.43 -4.03 19.34
CA THR A 75 0.31 -5.22 19.77
C THR A 75 1.29 -5.67 18.69
N ASP A 76 2.30 -6.47 19.07
CA ASP A 76 3.24 -7.05 18.10
C ASP A 76 2.56 -8.01 17.13
N VAL A 77 1.51 -8.70 17.59
CA VAL A 77 0.71 -9.60 16.76
C VAL A 77 0.03 -8.80 15.64
N GLU A 78 -0.68 -7.72 15.99
CA GLU A 78 -1.34 -6.83 15.02
C GLU A 78 -0.35 -6.24 14.02
N LEU A 79 0.82 -5.78 14.47
CA LEU A 79 1.88 -5.27 13.58
C LEU A 79 2.33 -6.34 12.60
N GLY A 80 2.47 -7.58 13.06
CA GLY A 80 2.87 -8.68 12.20
C GLY A 80 1.78 -9.09 11.20
N SER A 81 0.50 -9.01 11.58
CA SER A 81 -0.64 -9.21 10.67
C SER A 81 -0.65 -8.15 9.57
N ILE A 82 -0.53 -6.86 9.93
CA ILE A 82 -0.44 -5.76 8.96
C ILE A 82 0.77 -5.96 8.05
N GLY A 83 1.93 -6.30 8.61
CA GLY A 83 3.14 -6.56 7.83
C GLY A 83 2.99 -7.74 6.87
N ALA A 84 2.22 -8.77 7.22
CA ALA A 84 1.93 -9.90 6.35
C ALA A 84 1.05 -9.51 5.15
N GLU A 85 0.03 -8.68 5.37
CA GLU A 85 -0.83 -8.14 4.29
C GLU A 85 -0.06 -7.24 3.33
N VAL A 86 0.85 -6.41 3.86
CA VAL A 86 1.69 -5.58 2.99
C VAL A 86 2.64 -6.47 2.18
N ARG A 87 3.26 -7.48 2.79
CA ARG A 87 4.11 -8.45 2.10
C ARG A 87 3.36 -9.19 1.00
N SER A 88 2.15 -9.67 1.26
CA SER A 88 1.36 -10.42 0.28
C SER A 88 1.07 -9.61 -0.99
N LEU A 89 1.02 -8.27 -0.89
CA LEU A 89 0.88 -7.39 -2.04
C LEU A 89 2.22 -7.07 -2.72
N VAL A 90 3.26 -6.70 -1.97
CA VAL A 90 4.50 -6.14 -2.54
C VAL A 90 5.59 -7.17 -2.81
N GLU A 91 5.48 -8.39 -2.26
CA GLU A 91 6.36 -9.50 -2.58
C GLU A 91 5.78 -10.24 -3.81
N PRO A 92 6.48 -10.25 -4.95
CA PRO A 92 5.92 -10.81 -6.18
C PRO A 92 5.58 -12.31 -6.03
N CYS A 93 4.30 -12.65 -6.09
CA CYS A 93 3.85 -14.03 -6.13
C CYS A 93 4.14 -14.63 -7.52
N SER A 94 5.10 -15.56 -7.60
CA SER A 94 5.47 -16.22 -8.85
C SER A 94 4.47 -17.31 -9.27
N GLU A 95 3.64 -17.79 -8.34
CA GLU A 95 2.75 -18.94 -8.56
C GLU A 95 1.32 -18.53 -8.93
N CYS A 96 0.89 -17.31 -8.56
CA CYS A 96 -0.43 -16.75 -8.86
C CYS A 96 -0.27 -15.30 -9.38
N PRO A 97 0.11 -15.11 -10.65
CA PRO A 97 0.30 -13.78 -11.20
C PRO A 97 -1.04 -13.02 -11.21
N THR A 98 -1.03 -11.85 -10.59
CA THR A 98 -2.12 -10.88 -10.68
C THR A 98 -1.70 -9.75 -11.60
N THR A 99 -2.66 -8.99 -12.14
CA THR A 99 -2.36 -7.77 -12.92
C THR A 99 -1.54 -6.76 -12.12
N PHE A 100 -1.68 -6.73 -10.78
CA PHE A 100 -0.80 -5.93 -9.92
C PHE A 100 0.63 -6.47 -10.00
N THR A 101 0.82 -7.77 -9.75
CA THR A 101 2.15 -8.41 -9.70
C THR A 101 2.93 -8.21 -10.99
N GLU A 102 2.29 -8.44 -12.14
CA GLU A 102 2.92 -8.27 -13.46
C GLU A 102 3.38 -6.83 -13.69
N ARG A 103 2.48 -5.86 -13.51
CA ARG A 103 2.76 -4.43 -13.71
C ARG A 103 3.75 -3.89 -12.70
N TYR A 104 3.75 -4.43 -11.48
CA TYR A 104 4.69 -4.08 -10.44
C TYR A 104 6.11 -4.57 -10.75
N LEU A 105 6.25 -5.81 -11.25
CA LEU A 105 7.52 -6.35 -11.72
C LEU A 105 8.08 -5.56 -12.90
N ASP A 106 7.23 -5.21 -13.89
CA ASP A 106 7.64 -4.35 -15.01
C ASP A 106 8.16 -2.99 -14.50
N ALA A 107 7.48 -2.39 -13.52
CA ALA A 107 7.89 -1.11 -12.94
C ALA A 107 9.23 -1.22 -12.18
N LEU A 108 9.45 -2.32 -11.44
CA LEU A 108 10.71 -2.60 -10.76
C LEU A 108 11.87 -2.78 -11.75
N GLN A 109 11.64 -3.44 -12.88
CA GLN A 109 12.67 -3.64 -13.90
C GLN A 109 12.98 -2.38 -14.70
N GLY A 110 11.96 -1.55 -14.96
CA GLY A 110 12.08 -0.39 -15.84
C GLY A 110 12.58 0.89 -15.17
N ARG A 111 12.48 1.03 -13.84
CA ARG A 111 12.66 2.32 -13.16
C ARG A 111 13.42 2.21 -11.82
N PRO A 112 14.67 2.71 -11.73
CA PRO A 112 15.48 2.65 -10.52
C PRO A 112 14.81 3.24 -9.27
N GLU A 113 14.04 4.32 -9.43
CA GLU A 113 13.30 4.96 -8.34
C GLU A 113 12.26 4.03 -7.71
N VAL A 114 11.65 3.14 -8.48
CA VAL A 114 10.68 2.14 -7.98
C VAL A 114 11.41 1.13 -7.12
N VAL A 115 12.60 0.67 -7.55
CA VAL A 115 13.45 -0.24 -6.77
C VAL A 115 13.88 0.39 -5.45
N LEU A 116 14.30 1.65 -5.47
CA LEU A 116 14.70 2.39 -4.27
C LEU A 116 13.51 2.54 -3.30
N ALA A 117 12.33 2.89 -3.81
CA ALA A 117 11.13 3.00 -2.99
C ALA A 117 10.69 1.64 -2.41
N HIS A 118 10.72 0.58 -3.21
CA HIS A 118 10.49 -0.79 -2.77
C HIS A 118 11.47 -1.19 -1.65
N GLY A 119 12.75 -0.85 -1.79
CA GLY A 119 13.76 -1.10 -0.75
C GLY A 119 13.45 -0.43 0.59
N ARG A 120 12.85 0.78 0.59
CA ARG A 120 12.39 1.44 1.82
C ARG A 120 11.22 0.71 2.48
N VAL A 121 10.29 0.21 1.67
CA VAL A 121 9.17 -0.62 2.17
C VAL A 121 9.71 -1.93 2.74
N ALA A 122 10.61 -2.62 2.04
CA ALA A 122 11.25 -3.84 2.52
C ALA A 122 12.00 -3.63 3.84
N LYS A 123 12.69 -2.50 3.99
CA LYS A 123 13.34 -2.12 5.25
C LYS A 123 12.32 -1.91 6.38
N ALA A 124 11.26 -1.13 6.14
CA ALA A 124 10.22 -0.91 7.14
C ALA A 124 9.50 -2.21 7.55
N LEU A 125 9.32 -3.14 6.60
CA LEU A 125 8.76 -4.48 6.87
C LEU A 125 9.69 -5.36 7.69
N ALA A 126 11.01 -5.21 7.55
CA ALA A 126 11.99 -5.95 8.34
C ALA A 126 12.01 -5.52 9.82
N ASP A 127 11.61 -4.28 10.10
CA ASP A 127 11.48 -3.75 11.46
C ASP A 127 10.18 -4.18 12.16
N LEU A 128 9.25 -4.83 11.44
CA LEU A 128 8.00 -5.36 11.99
C LEU A 128 8.16 -6.83 12.42
N PRO A 129 7.47 -7.26 13.50
CA PRO A 129 7.39 -8.67 13.87
C PRO A 129 6.89 -9.53 12.72
N ARG A 130 7.50 -10.70 12.51
CA ARG A 130 6.95 -11.73 11.63
C ARG A 130 6.03 -12.62 12.48
N CYS A 131 4.74 -12.29 12.53
CA CYS A 131 3.75 -13.16 13.19
C CYS A 131 3.23 -14.23 12.23
N CYS A 132 2.84 -15.36 12.81
CA CYS A 132 2.21 -16.49 12.12
C CYS A 132 0.80 -16.10 11.61
N PRO A 133 0.33 -16.60 10.45
CA PRO A 133 -0.92 -16.20 9.79
C PRO A 133 -2.22 -16.48 10.57
N ALA A 134 -2.19 -17.08 11.76
CA ALA A 134 -3.37 -17.41 12.56
C ALA A 134 -3.91 -16.23 13.43
N SER A 135 -3.62 -14.98 13.06
CA SER A 135 -4.00 -13.77 13.80
C SER A 135 -5.10 -12.97 13.07
N ALA A 136 -5.72 -12.00 13.76
CA ALA A 136 -6.79 -11.19 13.19
C ALA A 136 -6.34 -10.50 11.89
N THR A 137 -7.18 -10.61 10.85
CA THR A 137 -6.94 -9.99 9.54
C THR A 137 -7.07 -8.47 9.62
N LEU A 138 -6.45 -7.77 8.66
CA LEU A 138 -6.60 -6.31 8.53
C LEU A 138 -8.08 -5.88 8.46
N SER A 139 -8.91 -6.67 7.76
CA SER A 139 -10.35 -6.46 7.64
C SER A 139 -11.08 -6.57 8.98
N GLU A 140 -10.73 -7.56 9.81
CA GLU A 140 -11.30 -7.72 11.15
C GLU A 140 -10.90 -6.57 12.08
N MET A 141 -9.63 -6.16 12.02
CA MET A 141 -9.13 -5.02 12.81
C MET A 141 -9.86 -3.72 12.48
N LEU A 142 -10.07 -3.43 11.20
CA LEU A 142 -10.83 -2.26 10.73
C LEU A 142 -12.30 -2.33 11.17
N SER A 143 -12.91 -3.51 11.06
CA SER A 143 -14.30 -3.73 11.49
C SER A 143 -14.46 -3.46 12.99
N ALA A 144 -13.54 -3.97 13.81
CA ALA A 144 -13.50 -3.72 15.25
C ALA A 144 -13.30 -2.24 15.59
N GLN A 145 -12.39 -1.55 14.88
CA GLN A 145 -12.14 -0.12 15.07
C GLN A 145 -13.36 0.73 14.73
N ARG A 146 -14.04 0.45 13.62
CA ARG A 146 -15.26 1.15 13.21
C ARG A 146 -16.39 0.95 14.22
N ALA A 147 -16.54 -0.26 14.75
CA ALA A 147 -17.50 -0.55 15.81
C ALA A 147 -17.19 0.26 17.08
N ALA A 148 -15.92 0.32 17.51
CA ALA A 148 -15.49 1.10 18.66
C ALA A 148 -15.74 2.62 18.47
N ARG A 149 -15.48 3.15 17.26
CA ARG A 149 -15.75 4.56 16.91
C ARG A 149 -17.24 4.90 16.95
N LYS A 150 -18.10 3.98 16.50
CA LYS A 150 -19.56 4.16 16.55
C LYS A 150 -20.06 4.16 18.00
N GLY A 151 -19.52 3.29 18.87
CA GLY A 151 -19.86 3.25 20.29
C GLY A 151 -19.44 4.50 21.07
N ARG A 152 -18.38 5.19 20.66
CA ARG A 152 -17.88 6.43 21.31
C ARG A 152 -18.64 7.71 20.91
N ARG A 153 -19.48 7.63 19.87
CA ARG A 153 -20.31 8.74 19.37
C ARG A 153 -21.75 8.70 19.93
N ASN A 154 -22.11 7.65 20.66
CA ASN A 154 -23.37 7.49 21.38
C ASN A 154 -23.15 7.76 22.87
#